data_AF-A0A396J9K7-F1
#
_entry.id   AF-A0A396J9K7-F1
#
_cell.length_a   1.000
_cell.length_b   1.000
_cell.length_c   1.000
_cell.angle_alpha   90.00
_cell.angle_beta   90.00
_cell.angle_gamma   90.00
#
_symmetry.space_group_name_H-M   'P 1'
#
loop_
_entity.id
_entity.type
_entity.pdbx_description
1 polymer ?
#
loop_
_entity_poly.entity_id
_entity_poly.type
_entity_poly.pdbx_seq_one_letter_code
_entity_poly.pdbx_strand_id
1 'polypeptide(L)'
;MSKAFLCNNAFRISTTTTLYNAPFLFSLKFLTTTSNPFTVSYLIDKFGFSHEFALKASKELYFKTSQKPDSVLNFFKNHGFNDLDIRRIVKIEPWLLSCNTHLTILPKFQFLISKGASSSDIVRMVVGNPKFLQFSLKTHEIKFEYFLSKGS
;
A
#
# COMPACT_ATOMS: atom_id res chain seq x y z
N MET A 1 -29.61 16.14 -49.66
CA MET A 1 -29.41 17.59 -49.44
C MET A 1 -29.90 17.93 -48.04
N SER A 2 -29.00 18.38 -47.16
CA SER A 2 -29.18 19.47 -46.19
C SER A 2 -28.11 19.36 -45.10
N LYS A 3 -27.36 20.45 -44.96
CA LYS A 3 -26.25 20.66 -44.02
C LYS A 3 -26.74 21.35 -42.74
N ALA A 4 -25.86 21.28 -41.74
CA ALA A 4 -25.62 22.25 -40.67
C ALA A 4 -26.48 22.07 -39.39
N PHE A 5 -26.03 22.35 -38.17
CA PHE A 5 -25.08 23.36 -37.68
C PHE A 5 -24.34 22.91 -36.40
N LEU A 6 -23.21 23.57 -36.16
CA LEU A 6 -22.39 23.61 -34.94
C LEU A 6 -23.17 24.24 -33.76
N CYS A 7 -22.84 23.89 -32.50
CA CYS A 7 -22.16 24.80 -31.55
C CYS A 7 -22.09 24.24 -30.11
N ASN A 8 -20.99 24.58 -29.45
CA ASN A 8 -20.72 24.51 -28.01
C ASN A 8 -21.78 25.22 -27.14
N ASN A 9 -22.01 24.77 -25.90
CA ASN A 9 -21.44 25.37 -24.68
C ASN A 9 -22.19 24.89 -23.40
N ALA A 10 -21.41 24.72 -22.32
CA ALA A 10 -21.73 24.77 -20.89
C ALA A 10 -23.14 24.41 -20.36
N PHE A 11 -23.20 23.41 -19.45
CA PHE A 11 -24.11 23.50 -18.30
C PHE A 11 -23.51 22.93 -17.02
N ARG A 12 -23.65 23.75 -15.98
CA ARG A 12 -23.19 23.64 -14.58
C ARG A 12 -24.07 22.63 -13.82
N ILE A 13 -23.48 21.82 -12.94
CA ILE A 13 -24.20 21.20 -11.81
C ILE A 13 -23.28 21.34 -10.58
N SER A 14 -23.41 22.43 -9.83
CA SER A 14 -24.15 22.55 -8.55
C SER A 14 -23.60 21.69 -7.42
N THR A 15 -23.10 22.39 -6.40
CA THR A 15 -22.53 21.92 -5.13
C THR A 15 -23.60 21.39 -4.19
N THR A 16 -23.34 20.26 -3.51
CA THR A 16 -23.55 20.03 -2.06
C THR A 16 -23.23 18.58 -1.71
N THR A 17 -22.25 18.31 -0.83
CA THR A 17 -22.40 17.30 0.24
C THR A 17 -21.37 17.57 1.34
N THR A 18 -21.87 17.67 2.55
CA THR A 18 -21.22 17.93 3.82
C THR A 18 -20.27 16.81 4.29
N LEU A 19 -19.09 17.25 4.75
CA LEU A 19 -18.24 16.71 5.83
C LEU A 19 -18.38 15.22 6.22
N TYR A 20 -17.39 14.42 5.81
CA TYR A 20 -16.81 13.42 6.70
C TYR A 20 -15.29 13.58 6.71
N ASN A 21 -14.76 13.81 7.90
CA ASN A 21 -13.34 13.97 8.20
C ASN A 21 -12.53 12.81 7.61
N ALA A 22 -11.59 13.12 6.73
CA ALA A 22 -10.50 12.23 6.37
C ALA A 22 -9.26 12.60 7.20
N PRO A 23 -8.92 11.91 8.30
CA PRO A 23 -7.69 12.16 9.01
C PRO A 23 -6.61 11.26 8.40
N PHE A 24 -6.15 11.56 7.19
CA PHE A 24 -4.83 11.17 6.70
C PHE A 24 -4.52 11.97 5.44
N LEU A 25 -4.33 13.28 5.62
CA LEU A 25 -3.60 14.09 4.64
C LEU A 25 -2.11 13.73 4.77
N PHE A 26 -1.73 12.56 4.25
CA PHE A 26 -0.36 12.42 3.75
C PHE A 26 -0.28 13.41 2.60
N SER A 27 0.58 14.43 2.73
CA SER A 27 0.74 15.51 1.75
C SER A 27 0.74 14.94 0.32
N LEU A 28 -0.40 15.06 -0.38
CA LEU A 28 -0.47 14.79 -1.81
C LEU A 28 0.07 16.04 -2.50
N LYS A 29 1.38 16.20 -2.38
CA LYS A 29 2.16 17.06 -3.24
C LYS A 29 2.00 16.42 -4.63
N PHE A 30 1.09 16.97 -5.44
CA PHE A 30 1.00 16.69 -6.87
C PHE A 30 2.33 17.09 -7.53
N LEU A 31 3.34 16.23 -7.41
CA LEU A 31 4.59 16.35 -8.13
C LEU A 31 4.43 15.56 -9.41
N THR A 32 4.59 16.27 -10.52
CA THR A 32 4.99 15.83 -11.87
C THR A 32 4.90 14.32 -12.15
N THR A 33 4.13 13.98 -13.17
CA THR A 33 3.84 12.66 -13.76
C THR A 33 5.03 11.81 -14.22
N THR A 34 6.25 12.08 -13.74
CA THR A 34 7.48 11.42 -14.14
C THR A 34 7.79 10.26 -13.19
N SER A 35 7.72 9.03 -13.72
CA SER A 35 8.18 7.82 -13.03
C SER A 35 9.58 8.01 -12.46
N ASN A 36 9.82 7.64 -11.20
CA ASN A 36 11.16 7.68 -10.61
C ASN A 36 12.04 6.58 -11.26
N PRO A 37 13.07 6.93 -12.06
CA PRO A 37 13.83 5.93 -12.81
C PRO A 37 14.52 4.91 -11.92
N PHE A 38 15.03 5.35 -10.76
CA PHE A 38 15.67 4.46 -9.79
C PHE A 38 14.68 3.44 -9.22
N THR A 39 13.47 3.87 -8.85
CA THR A 39 12.42 2.97 -8.36
C THR A 39 12.03 1.94 -9.43
N VAL A 40 11.94 2.35 -10.70
CA VAL A 40 11.65 1.44 -11.81
C VAL A 40 12.73 0.36 -11.92
N SER A 41 14.00 0.75 -12.03
CA SER A 41 15.12 -0.20 -12.11
C SER A 41 15.16 -1.11 -10.88
N TYR A 42 15.02 -0.57 -9.67
CA TYR A 42 15.00 -1.35 -8.44
C TYR A 42 13.93 -2.44 -8.45
N LEU A 43 12.71 -2.11 -8.88
CA LEU A 43 11.60 -3.08 -8.93
C LEU A 43 11.84 -4.19 -9.97
N ILE A 44 12.45 -3.86 -11.10
CA ILE A 44 12.79 -4.83 -12.13
C ILE A 44 13.95 -5.72 -11.65
N ASP A 45 15.04 -5.12 -11.19
CA ASP A 45 16.27 -5.83 -10.84
C ASP A 45 16.12 -6.69 -9.57
N LYS A 46 15.41 -6.20 -8.55
CA LYS A 46 15.24 -6.94 -7.29
C LYS A 46 14.10 -7.95 -7.29
N PHE A 47 13.01 -7.68 -8.00
CA PHE A 47 11.82 -8.52 -7.94
C PHE A 47 11.47 -9.20 -9.27
N GLY A 48 12.17 -8.89 -10.36
CA GLY A 48 11.84 -9.40 -11.68
C GLY A 48 10.41 -9.02 -12.09
N PHE A 49 9.96 -7.81 -11.76
CA PHE A 49 8.67 -7.31 -12.22
C PHE A 49 8.75 -6.81 -13.66
N SER A 50 7.60 -6.77 -14.35
CA SER A 50 7.52 -6.19 -15.68
C SER A 50 7.78 -4.69 -15.64
N HIS A 51 8.33 -4.16 -16.73
CA HIS A 51 8.57 -2.73 -16.86
C HIS A 51 7.29 -1.90 -16.67
N GLU A 52 6.16 -2.36 -17.21
CA GLU A 52 4.85 -1.71 -17.06
C GLU A 52 4.41 -1.64 -15.57
N PHE A 53 4.55 -2.75 -14.85
CA PHE A 53 4.24 -2.78 -13.41
C PHE A 53 5.15 -1.82 -12.64
N ALA A 54 6.45 -1.86 -12.92
CA ALA A 54 7.43 -1.00 -12.28
C ALA A 54 7.15 0.48 -12.53
N LEU A 55 6.81 0.87 -13.76
CA LEU A 55 6.39 2.23 -14.11
C LEU A 55 5.14 2.66 -13.33
N LYS A 56 4.12 1.80 -13.25
CA LYS A 56 2.90 2.11 -12.50
C LYS A 56 3.19 2.29 -11.01
N ALA A 57 3.89 1.34 -10.40
CA ALA A 57 4.24 1.40 -8.98
C ALA A 57 5.15 2.59 -8.65
N SER A 58 6.05 2.99 -9.55
CA SER A 58 6.93 4.15 -9.35
C SER A 58 6.21 5.50 -9.25
N LYS A 59 4.93 5.57 -9.61
CA LYS A 59 4.10 6.78 -9.44
C LYS A 59 3.62 6.93 -7.99
N GLU A 60 3.49 5.81 -7.28
CA GLU A 60 3.03 5.75 -5.89
C GLU A 60 4.21 5.62 -4.91
N LEU A 61 5.41 5.33 -5.44
CA LEU A 61 6.62 5.11 -4.68
C LEU A 61 7.67 6.18 -4.95
N TYR A 62 8.30 6.64 -3.87
CA TYR A 62 9.42 7.56 -3.99
C TYR A 62 10.55 7.17 -3.04
N PHE A 63 11.64 6.69 -3.61
CA PHE A 63 12.94 6.56 -2.94
C PHE A 63 14.06 6.77 -3.96
N LYS A 64 15.17 7.37 -3.53
CA LYS A 64 16.34 7.67 -4.38
C LYS A 64 17.48 6.67 -4.20
N THR A 65 17.44 5.86 -3.15
CA THR A 65 18.47 4.89 -2.78
C THR A 65 17.82 3.58 -2.39
N SER A 66 18.58 2.48 -2.40
CA SER A 66 18.09 1.17 -2.01
C SER A 66 17.98 0.99 -0.48
N GLN A 67 18.60 1.89 0.31
CA GLN A 67 18.66 1.75 1.77
C GLN A 67 17.30 1.55 2.41
N LYS A 68 16.30 2.35 2.01
CA LYS A 68 14.95 2.29 2.55
C LYS A 68 14.22 1.00 2.16
N PRO A 69 14.07 0.64 0.87
CA PRO A 69 13.41 -0.60 0.51
C PRO A 69 14.18 -1.83 1.02
N ASP A 70 15.52 -1.85 0.99
CA ASP A 70 16.32 -2.97 1.50
C ASP A 70 16.11 -3.18 3.02
N SER A 71 15.98 -2.10 3.80
CA SER A 71 15.62 -2.17 5.22
C SER A 71 14.25 -2.81 5.44
N VAL A 72 13.26 -2.50 4.57
CA VAL A 72 11.93 -3.14 4.59
C VAL A 72 12.06 -4.64 4.29
N LEU A 73 12.85 -5.03 3.29
CA LEU A 73 13.04 -6.45 2.96
C LEU A 73 13.68 -7.19 4.13
N ASN A 74 14.72 -6.61 4.73
CA ASN A 74 15.40 -7.20 5.87
C ASN A 74 14.45 -7.36 7.07
N PHE A 75 13.58 -6.38 7.32
CA PHE A 75 12.55 -6.47 8.34
C PHE A 75 11.63 -7.69 8.14
N PHE A 76 11.12 -7.89 6.92
CA PHE A 76 10.29 -9.06 6.62
C PHE A 76 11.08 -10.37 6.76
N LYS A 77 12.32 -10.44 6.28
CA LYS A 77 13.18 -11.63 6.44
C LYS A 77 13.39 -11.99 7.91
N ASN A 78 13.67 -11.00 8.76
CA ASN A 78 13.84 -11.19 10.19
C ASN A 78 12.56 -11.66 10.90
N HIS A 79 11.40 -11.49 10.26
CA HIS A 79 10.11 -12.00 10.73
C HIS A 79 9.66 -13.29 10.03
N GLY A 80 10.58 -13.99 9.35
CA GLY A 80 10.34 -15.33 8.80
C GLY A 80 9.71 -15.36 7.41
N PHE A 81 9.63 -14.22 6.71
CA PHE A 81 9.16 -14.18 5.33
C PHE A 81 10.28 -14.54 4.36
N ASN A 82 10.00 -15.40 3.39
CA ASN A 82 10.95 -15.74 2.33
C ASN A 82 10.88 -14.74 1.16
N ASP A 83 11.81 -14.84 0.21
CA ASP A 83 11.87 -13.92 -0.94
C ASP A 83 10.62 -13.96 -1.83
N LEU A 84 9.97 -15.12 -1.95
CA LEU A 84 8.72 -15.28 -2.73
C LEU A 84 7.55 -14.60 -2.04
N ASP A 85 7.44 -14.74 -0.72
CA ASP A 85 6.44 -14.07 0.11
C ASP A 85 6.58 -12.55 0.00
N ILE A 86 7.80 -12.04 0.16
CA ILE A 86 8.11 -10.62 0.08
C ILE A 86 7.78 -10.09 -1.32
N ARG A 87 8.16 -10.81 -2.37
CA ARG A 87 7.80 -10.45 -3.75
C ARG A 87 6.29 -10.38 -3.94
N ARG A 88 5.53 -11.34 -3.40
CA ARG A 88 4.05 -11.33 -3.47
C ARG A 88 3.46 -10.14 -2.73
N ILE A 89 3.96 -9.85 -1.53
CA ILE A 89 3.52 -8.71 -0.71
C ILE A 89 3.77 -7.40 -1.45
N VAL A 90 4.98 -7.17 -1.96
CA VAL A 90 5.36 -5.94 -2.69
C VAL A 90 4.54 -5.78 -3.97
N LYS A 91 4.21 -6.89 -4.66
CA LYS A 91 3.37 -6.84 -5.86
C LYS A 91 1.97 -6.29 -5.56
N ILE A 92 1.43 -6.60 -4.38
CA ILE A 92 0.07 -6.20 -3.96
C ILE A 92 0.10 -4.83 -3.29
N GLU A 93 1.08 -4.57 -2.43
CA GLU A 93 1.23 -3.35 -1.63
C GLU A 93 2.61 -2.71 -1.83
N PRO A 94 2.87 -2.07 -2.98
CA PRO A 94 4.19 -1.50 -3.26
C PRO A 94 4.64 -0.48 -2.22
N TRP A 95 3.71 0.31 -1.67
CA TRP A 95 3.95 1.38 -0.68
C TRP A 95 4.77 0.93 0.54
N LEU A 96 4.76 -0.36 0.85
CA LEU A 96 5.56 -0.94 1.93
C LEU A 96 7.06 -0.65 1.75
N LEU A 97 7.55 -0.58 0.51
CA LEU A 97 8.95 -0.25 0.21
C LEU A 97 9.38 1.16 0.65
N SER A 98 8.43 2.05 0.91
CA SER A 98 8.68 3.40 1.40
C SER A 98 8.31 3.60 2.87
N CYS A 99 7.75 2.59 3.55
CA CYS A 99 7.23 2.76 4.89
C CYS A 99 8.31 2.73 5.98
N ASN A 100 7.96 3.12 7.21
CA ASN A 100 8.80 2.87 8.39
C ASN A 100 8.25 1.64 9.12
N THR A 101 8.85 0.48 8.86
CA THR A 101 8.40 -0.82 9.39
C THR A 101 8.28 -0.83 10.91
N HIS A 102 9.19 -0.18 11.64
CA HIS A 102 9.16 -0.13 13.11
C HIS A 102 8.00 0.70 13.66
N LEU A 103 7.54 1.71 12.92
CA LEU A 103 6.41 2.56 13.33
C LEU A 103 5.07 2.06 12.81
N THR A 104 5.04 1.34 11.69
CA THR A 104 3.79 1.00 10.99
C THR A 104 3.46 -0.49 11.04
N ILE A 105 4.43 -1.37 10.85
CA ILE A 105 4.22 -2.82 10.67
C ILE A 105 4.49 -3.58 11.96
N LEU A 106 5.61 -3.27 12.63
CA LEU A 106 6.02 -3.92 13.87
C LEU A 106 4.95 -3.85 14.97
N PRO A 107 4.27 -2.71 15.21
CA PRO A 107 3.21 -2.66 16.21
C PRO A 107 2.06 -3.63 15.91
N LYS A 108 1.79 -3.92 14.64
CA LYS A 108 0.76 -4.89 14.21
C LYS A 108 1.18 -6.31 14.48
N PHE A 109 2.43 -6.65 14.20
CA PHE A 109 2.96 -7.98 14.50
C PHE A 109 2.96 -8.22 16.00
N GLN A 110 3.38 -7.24 16.80
CA GLN A 110 3.35 -7.31 18.26
C GLN A 110 1.92 -7.46 18.81
N PHE A 111 0.95 -6.74 18.24
CA PHE A 111 -0.46 -6.91 18.61
C PHE A 111 -0.99 -8.31 18.32
N LEU A 112 -0.65 -8.89 17.17
CA LEU A 112 -1.09 -10.24 16.83
C LEU A 112 -0.46 -11.28 17.77
N ILE A 113 0.83 -11.11 18.09
CA ILE A 113 1.53 -11.95 19.07
C ILE A 113 0.86 -11.83 20.45
N SER A 114 0.49 -10.63 20.89
CA SER A 114 -0.18 -10.44 22.18
C SER A 114 -1.60 -11.03 22.22
N LYS A 115 -2.23 -11.24 21.06
CA LYS A 115 -3.50 -11.96 20.89
C LYS A 115 -3.30 -13.48 20.67
N GLY A 116 -2.08 -14.00 20.76
CA GLY A 116 -1.77 -15.42 20.70
C GLY A 116 -1.40 -15.96 19.32
N ALA A 117 -1.20 -15.10 18.31
CA ALA A 117 -0.76 -15.55 16.99
C ALA A 117 0.72 -15.97 17.02
N SER A 118 1.05 -17.09 16.36
CA SER A 118 2.44 -17.47 16.14
C SER A 118 3.07 -16.64 15.01
N SER A 119 4.40 -16.62 14.93
CA SER A 119 5.11 -16.01 13.79
C SER A 119 4.64 -16.59 12.45
N SER A 120 4.34 -17.89 12.40
CA SER A 120 3.86 -18.56 11.18
C SER A 120 2.44 -18.12 10.78
N ASP A 121 1.58 -17.84 11.76
CA ASP A 121 0.24 -17.31 11.50
C ASP A 121 0.31 -15.90 10.94
N ILE A 122 1.22 -15.07 11.45
CA ILE A 122 1.46 -13.72 10.95
C ILE A 122 1.94 -13.77 9.49
N VAL A 123 2.92 -14.62 9.19
CA VAL A 123 3.40 -14.81 7.81
C VAL A 123 2.24 -15.23 6.90
N ARG A 124 1.49 -16.27 7.28
CA ARG A 124 0.35 -16.77 6.50
C ARG A 124 -0.71 -15.69 6.26
N MET A 125 -1.05 -14.93 7.30
CA MET A 125 -2.06 -13.87 7.22
C MET A 125 -1.61 -12.72 6.31
N VAL A 126 -0.38 -12.26 6.45
CA VAL A 126 0.17 -11.15 5.66
C VAL A 126 0.35 -11.57 4.20
N VAL A 127 0.86 -12.77 3.92
CA VAL A 127 1.01 -13.31 2.56
C VAL A 127 -0.35 -13.54 1.89
N GLY A 128 -1.34 -14.01 2.65
CA GLY A 128 -2.70 -14.22 2.19
C GLY A 128 -3.44 -12.91 1.89
N ASN A 129 -3.23 -11.88 2.71
CA ASN A 129 -3.88 -10.58 2.54
C ASN A 129 -2.96 -9.40 2.93
N PRO A 130 -2.03 -8.97 2.06
CA PRO A 130 -1.11 -7.87 2.36
C PRO A 130 -1.81 -6.53 2.69
N LYS A 131 -3.04 -6.31 2.18
CA LYS A 131 -3.87 -5.14 2.50
C LYS A 131 -4.16 -4.97 3.98
N PHE A 132 -4.06 -6.05 4.76
CA PHE A 132 -4.10 -5.97 6.22
C PHE A 132 -3.07 -4.95 6.75
N LEU A 133 -1.91 -4.80 6.10
CA LEU A 133 -0.90 -3.85 6.52
C LEU A 133 -1.24 -2.37 6.25
N GLN A 134 -2.30 -2.07 5.51
CA GLN A 134 -2.68 -0.70 5.18
C GLN A 134 -3.49 0.00 6.29
N PHE A 135 -4.32 -0.74 7.05
CA PHE A 135 -5.23 -0.11 8.00
C PHE A 135 -4.54 0.24 9.33
N SER A 136 -5.02 1.26 10.04
CA SER A 136 -4.44 1.61 11.34
C SER A 136 -4.72 0.52 12.39
N LEU A 137 -3.86 0.41 13.41
CA LEU A 137 -4.09 -0.49 14.54
C LEU A 137 -5.46 -0.27 15.20
N LYS A 138 -5.89 0.99 15.36
CA LYS A 138 -7.23 1.32 15.89
C LYS A 138 -8.35 0.68 15.07
N THR A 139 -8.19 0.67 13.74
CA THR A 139 -9.15 0.03 12.83
C THR A 139 -9.10 -1.50 12.97
N HIS A 140 -7.93 -2.08 13.24
CA HIS A 140 -7.77 -3.51 13.43
C HIS A 140 -8.25 -4.00 14.79
N GLU A 141 -8.05 -3.26 15.89
CA GLU A 141 -8.60 -3.62 17.20
C GLU A 141 -10.12 -3.76 17.10
N ILE A 142 -10.81 -2.77 16.54
CA ILE A 142 -12.27 -2.82 16.34
C ILE A 142 -12.67 -4.02 15.47
N LYS A 143 -11.94 -4.27 14.38
CA LYS A 143 -12.28 -5.34 13.45
C LYS A 143 -11.95 -6.73 14.01
N PHE A 144 -10.87 -6.87 14.77
CA PHE A 144 -10.43 -8.13 15.37
C PHE A 144 -11.35 -8.53 16.53
N GLU A 145 -11.71 -7.58 17.40
CA GLU A 145 -12.74 -7.79 18.43
C GLU A 145 -14.11 -8.14 17.79
N TYR A 146 -14.46 -7.50 16.67
CA TYR A 146 -15.63 -7.87 15.88
C TYR A 146 -15.54 -9.30 15.31
N PHE A 147 -14.39 -9.71 14.77
CA PHE A 147 -14.19 -11.08 14.27
C PHE A 147 -14.27 -12.12 15.39
N LEU A 148 -13.71 -11.83 16.58
CA LEU A 148 -13.77 -12.73 17.74
C LEU A 148 -15.20 -12.82 18.31
N SER A 149 -15.95 -11.72 18.36
CA SER A 149 -17.33 -11.71 18.89
C SER A 149 -18.36 -12.43 18.01
N LYS A 150 -18.03 -12.70 16.75
CA LYS A 150 -18.91 -13.39 15.78
C LYS A 150 -18.47 -14.83 15.49
N GLY A 151 -17.38 -15.30 16.10
CA GLY A 151 -16.79 -16.62 15.88
C GLY A 151 -16.95 -17.60 17.05
N SER A 152 -18.13 -17.62 17.70
CA SER A 152 -18.52 -18.64 18.69
C SER A 152 -19.87 -19.25 18.34
#